data_AF-A0A419AYA1-F1
#
_entry.id   AF-A0A419AYA1-F1
#
_cell.length_a   1.000
_cell.length_b   1.000
_cell.length_c   1.000
_cell.angle_alpha   90.00
_cell.angle_beta   90.00
_cell.angle_gamma   90.00
#
_symmetry.space_group_name_H-M   'P 1'
#
loop_
_entity.id
_entity.type
_entity.pdbx_description
1 polymer ?
#
loop_
_entity_poly.entity_id
_entity_poly.type
_entity_poly.pdbx_seq_one_letter_code
_entity_poly.pdbx_strand_id
1 'polypeptide(L)'
;MADIELLTLRDEKFYKTADRVIFKDYKCNCTKGWKDADKFMVYKADESGVTEIFSDEVGDSNLDVLIDLARGYLSERVVISGGHTVVNLDDRFSVSNEVEKSAKFCIDYIVKSKEQLSIQPDFLMEINDFYMEKNDGHEIDGANQYRKMATSPYIIPERINAYINEINKSYGINIRSFYVSEKTMADRFKRHIRNTVDKNIFFKRQENDLLMTVDKHTFAIIQNNKPTCAAGNAATFRAIRYRVSANKIFDNYTSHIGVFPLCSRINVLNGYRAASSFYDNLTLPSLLVFFGKSCFE
;
A
#
# COMPACT_ATOMS: atom_id res chain seq x y z
N MET A 1 -0.62 19.05 -0.08
CA MET A 1 -1.21 18.01 -0.95
C MET A 1 -1.98 17.04 -0.08
N ALA A 2 -3.06 16.45 -0.60
CA ALA A 2 -3.77 15.40 0.11
C ALA A 2 -2.85 14.19 0.30
N ASP A 3 -2.99 13.48 1.42
CA ASP A 3 -2.14 12.34 1.73
C ASP A 3 -2.45 11.13 0.84
N ILE A 4 -3.70 11.05 0.39
CA ILE A 4 -4.24 10.10 -0.58
C ILE A 4 -4.85 10.94 -1.71
N GLU A 5 -4.46 10.65 -2.94
CA GLU A 5 -4.79 11.45 -4.11
C GLU A 5 -5.73 10.71 -5.06
N LEU A 6 -6.75 11.39 -5.57
CA LEU A 6 -7.73 10.78 -6.47
C LEU A 6 -7.08 10.44 -7.82
N LEU A 7 -7.31 9.22 -8.28
CA LEU A 7 -6.93 8.79 -9.62
C LEU A 7 -8.08 9.01 -10.60
N THR A 8 -7.73 9.46 -11.80
CA THR A 8 -8.68 9.62 -12.89
C THR A 8 -8.52 8.46 -13.86
N LEU A 9 -9.61 7.74 -14.11
CA LEU A 9 -9.68 6.72 -15.17
C LEU A 9 -9.43 7.38 -16.52
N ARG A 10 -8.75 6.65 -17.41
CA ARG A 10 -8.36 7.11 -18.73
C ARG A 10 -9.09 6.32 -19.81
N ASP A 11 -9.34 6.97 -20.94
CA ASP A 11 -9.84 6.29 -22.13
C ASP A 11 -8.69 5.58 -22.87
N GLU A 12 -9.04 4.73 -23.84
CA GLU A 12 -8.04 4.03 -24.66
C GLU A 12 -7.17 4.99 -25.49
N LYS A 13 -7.70 6.16 -25.86
CA LYS A 13 -6.99 7.15 -26.69
C LYS A 13 -5.81 7.75 -25.92
N PHE A 14 -5.98 7.95 -24.61
CA PHE A 14 -4.92 8.43 -23.73
C PHE A 14 -3.68 7.53 -23.80
N TYR A 15 -3.82 6.21 -23.62
CA TYR A 15 -2.67 5.29 -23.64
C TYR A 15 -1.99 5.19 -25.01
N LYS A 16 -2.72 5.46 -26.09
CA LYS A 16 -2.17 5.50 -27.46
C LYS A 16 -1.39 6.78 -27.77
N THR A 17 -1.62 7.86 -27.03
CA THR A 17 -1.08 9.20 -27.37
C THR A 17 -0.17 9.80 -26.31
N ALA A 18 -0.30 9.38 -25.05
CA ALA A 18 0.52 9.88 -23.96
C ALA A 18 1.92 9.26 -23.99
N ASP A 19 2.92 10.03 -23.55
CA ASP A 19 4.29 9.54 -23.44
C ASP A 19 4.34 8.34 -22.50
N ARG A 20 4.85 7.22 -23.02
CA ARG A 20 5.03 5.96 -22.28
C ARG A 20 6.30 5.97 -21.44
N VAL A 21 7.36 6.48 -22.05
CA VAL A 21 8.74 6.36 -21.58
C VAL A 21 9.14 7.63 -20.86
N ILE A 22 9.53 7.51 -19.61
CA ILE A 22 10.19 8.58 -18.82
C ILE A 22 11.71 8.46 -18.94
N PHE A 23 12.25 7.23 -18.87
CA PHE A 23 13.69 6.97 -18.95
C PHE A 23 13.95 5.54 -19.45
N LYS A 24 14.62 5.40 -20.61
CA LYS A 24 14.81 4.12 -21.34
C LYS A 24 15.81 3.16 -20.70
N ASP A 25 16.80 3.67 -19.97
CA ASP A 25 17.86 2.84 -19.41
C ASP A 25 17.48 2.21 -18.06
N TYR A 26 16.17 2.15 -17.77
CA TYR A 26 15.62 1.65 -16.52
C TYR A 26 15.02 0.25 -16.68
N LYS A 27 15.27 -0.62 -15.71
CA LYS A 27 14.53 -1.87 -15.55
C LYS A 27 13.74 -1.81 -14.25
N CYS A 28 12.47 -2.22 -14.29
CA CYS A 28 11.73 -2.58 -13.08
C CYS A 28 12.45 -3.76 -12.40
N ASN A 29 13.23 -3.48 -11.36
CA ASN A 29 14.03 -4.49 -10.67
C ASN A 29 13.25 -5.11 -9.50
N CYS A 30 12.18 -5.84 -9.81
CA CYS A 30 11.63 -6.83 -8.87
C CYS A 30 12.18 -8.22 -9.25
N THR A 31 13.47 -8.45 -8.99
CA THR A 31 14.17 -9.71 -9.32
C THR A 31 14.17 -10.73 -8.19
N LYS A 32 13.39 -10.54 -7.12
CA LYS A 32 13.41 -11.48 -5.99
C LYS A 32 12.74 -12.80 -6.36
N GLY A 33 13.54 -13.87 -6.26
CA GLY A 33 13.17 -15.24 -6.61
C GLY A 33 12.06 -15.81 -5.73
N TRP A 34 11.31 -16.71 -6.35
CA TRP A 34 10.10 -17.34 -5.82
C TRP A 34 10.48 -18.56 -4.96
N LYS A 35 9.91 -18.71 -3.74
CA LYS A 35 9.99 -19.94 -2.92
C LYS A 35 8.78 -20.85 -3.11
N ASP A 36 8.88 -22.14 -2.82
CA ASP A 36 7.97 -23.17 -3.37
C ASP A 36 6.52 -23.23 -2.83
N ALA A 37 6.14 -22.52 -1.75
CA ALA A 37 4.77 -22.55 -1.22
C ALA A 37 4.12 -21.17 -1.16
N ASP A 38 2.97 -20.99 -1.82
CA ASP A 38 2.17 -19.77 -1.84
C ASP A 38 1.02 -19.88 -0.84
N LYS A 39 1.00 -19.01 0.19
CA LYS A 39 -0.02 -19.04 1.24
C LYS A 39 -0.87 -17.78 1.22
N PHE A 40 -2.17 -17.94 1.39
CA PHE A 40 -3.12 -16.88 1.69
C PHE A 40 -3.25 -16.73 3.21
N MET A 41 -2.67 -15.67 3.76
CA MET A 41 -2.69 -15.36 5.19
C MET A 41 -3.46 -14.08 5.45
N VAL A 42 -4.31 -14.08 6.47
CA VAL A 42 -5.05 -12.89 6.90
C VAL A 42 -4.75 -12.59 8.36
N TYR A 43 -4.30 -11.36 8.60
CA TYR A 43 -4.14 -10.82 9.94
C TYR A 43 -5.25 -9.82 10.21
N LYS A 44 -5.84 -9.94 11.39
CA LYS A 44 -6.72 -8.94 11.99
C LYS A 44 -5.86 -7.94 12.75
N ALA A 45 -6.06 -6.65 12.51
CA ALA A 45 -5.35 -5.59 13.21
C ALA A 45 -6.34 -4.51 13.69
N ASP A 46 -6.52 -4.40 15.01
CA ASP A 46 -7.39 -3.40 15.63
C ASP A 46 -6.75 -2.85 16.92
N GLU A 47 -7.54 -2.26 17.82
CA GLU A 47 -7.07 -1.76 19.11
C GLU A 47 -6.58 -2.87 20.06
N SER A 48 -7.01 -4.13 19.85
CA SER A 48 -6.57 -5.29 20.63
C SER A 48 -5.21 -5.83 20.16
N GLY A 49 -4.66 -5.28 19.08
CA GLY A 49 -3.37 -5.67 18.53
C GLY A 49 -3.50 -6.35 17.16
N VAL A 50 -2.50 -7.17 16.84
CA VAL A 50 -2.36 -7.82 15.53
C VAL A 50 -2.31 -9.33 15.71
N THR A 51 -3.26 -10.05 15.10
CA THR A 51 -3.45 -11.49 15.27
C THR A 51 -3.67 -12.16 13.92
N GLU A 52 -3.00 -13.28 13.67
CA GLU A 52 -3.29 -14.13 12.52
C GLU A 52 -4.64 -14.83 12.73
N ILE A 53 -5.54 -14.71 11.76
CA ILE A 53 -6.91 -15.27 11.86
C ILE A 53 -7.21 -16.29 10.75
N PHE A 54 -6.38 -16.34 9.71
CA PHE A 54 -6.51 -17.31 8.63
C PHE A 54 -5.15 -17.56 7.98
N SER A 55 -4.88 -18.81 7.61
CA SER A 55 -3.71 -19.22 6.82
C SER A 55 -4.06 -20.48 6.05
N ASP A 56 -4.09 -20.39 4.73
CA ASP A 56 -4.32 -21.52 3.83
C ASP A 56 -3.48 -21.38 2.55
N GLU A 57 -3.58 -22.33 1.62
CA GLU A 57 -3.02 -22.20 0.28
C GLU A 57 -3.77 -21.14 -0.54
N VAL A 58 -3.08 -20.55 -1.51
CA VAL A 58 -3.72 -19.64 -2.46
C VAL A 58 -4.63 -20.43 -3.41
N GLY A 59 -5.89 -20.01 -3.54
CA GLY A 59 -6.89 -20.67 -4.37
C GLY A 59 -8.14 -19.82 -4.62
N ASP A 60 -9.02 -20.32 -5.47
CA ASP A 60 -10.21 -19.59 -5.97
C ASP A 60 -11.17 -19.16 -4.85
N SER A 61 -11.20 -19.89 -3.74
CA SER A 61 -12.06 -19.60 -2.58
C SER A 61 -11.55 -18.45 -1.70
N ASN A 62 -10.30 -17.99 -1.88
CA ASN A 62 -9.73 -16.97 -0.99
C ASN A 62 -10.53 -15.66 -0.97
N LEU A 63 -11.17 -15.31 -2.09
CA LEU A 63 -12.02 -14.12 -2.16
C LEU A 63 -13.29 -14.28 -1.30
N ASP A 64 -13.93 -15.46 -1.35
CA ASP A 64 -15.08 -15.78 -0.47
C ASP A 64 -14.68 -15.76 1.00
N VAL A 65 -13.54 -16.38 1.33
CA VAL A 65 -12.99 -16.36 2.69
C VAL A 65 -12.81 -14.93 3.18
N LEU A 66 -12.22 -14.04 2.37
CA LEU A 66 -12.01 -12.65 2.77
C LEU A 66 -13.33 -11.90 3.00
N ILE A 67 -14.35 -12.16 2.17
CA ILE A 67 -15.69 -11.59 2.36
C ILE A 67 -16.31 -12.08 3.67
N ASP A 68 -16.21 -13.38 3.97
CA ASP A 68 -16.73 -13.96 5.20
C ASP A 68 -16.00 -13.41 6.43
N LEU A 69 -14.67 -13.28 6.38
CA LEU A 69 -13.88 -12.67 7.46
C LEU A 69 -14.20 -11.18 7.68
N ALA A 70 -14.60 -10.47 6.61
CA ALA A 70 -14.99 -9.07 6.71
C ALA A 70 -16.37 -8.86 7.35
N ARG A 71 -17.26 -9.87 7.33
CA ARG A 71 -18.59 -9.80 7.94
C ARG A 71 -18.47 -9.57 9.44
N GLY A 72 -18.90 -8.39 9.89
CA GLY A 72 -18.89 -8.01 11.31
C GLY A 72 -17.55 -7.49 11.83
N TYR A 73 -16.53 -7.37 10.99
CA TYR A 73 -15.25 -6.80 11.38
C TYR A 73 -15.02 -5.37 10.84
N LEU A 74 -15.42 -5.11 9.61
CA LEU A 74 -15.24 -3.80 8.97
C LEU A 74 -16.46 -2.89 9.19
N SER A 75 -16.21 -1.58 9.19
CA SER A 75 -17.19 -0.52 9.44
C SER A 75 -17.68 0.15 8.14
N GLU A 76 -18.41 1.27 8.26
CA GLU A 76 -19.12 1.91 7.13
C GLU A 76 -18.21 2.46 6.02
N ARG A 77 -17.06 3.08 6.35
CA ARG A 77 -16.15 3.67 5.37
C ARG A 77 -14.90 2.81 5.19
N VAL A 78 -14.95 1.91 4.22
CA VAL A 78 -13.87 0.97 3.92
C VAL A 78 -13.03 1.45 2.74
N VAL A 79 -11.71 1.32 2.86
CA VAL A 79 -10.80 1.36 1.72
C VAL A 79 -10.10 0.02 1.60
N ILE A 80 -10.00 -0.52 0.39
CA ILE A 80 -9.17 -1.68 0.09
C ILE A 80 -7.92 -1.21 -0.64
N SER A 81 -6.74 -1.48 -0.08
CA SER A 81 -5.47 -1.22 -0.73
C SER A 81 -4.89 -2.49 -1.35
N GLY A 82 -4.29 -2.33 -2.52
CA GLY A 82 -3.67 -3.41 -3.27
C GLY A 82 -3.12 -2.88 -4.59
N GLY A 83 -2.61 -3.76 -5.46
CA GLY A 83 -1.92 -3.29 -6.66
C GLY A 83 -0.65 -2.52 -6.33
N HIS A 84 0.02 -2.89 -5.23
CA HIS A 84 1.22 -2.21 -4.78
C HIS A 84 2.28 -2.24 -5.88
N THR A 85 2.62 -1.07 -6.42
CA THR A 85 3.31 -0.95 -7.70
C THR A 85 4.63 -0.22 -7.58
N VAL A 86 5.60 -0.60 -8.42
CA VAL A 86 6.78 0.21 -8.74
C VAL A 86 6.55 0.79 -10.13
N VAL A 87 6.69 2.11 -10.27
CA VAL A 87 6.54 2.71 -11.60
C VAL A 87 7.73 2.30 -12.46
N ASN A 88 7.42 1.67 -13.59
CA ASN A 88 8.40 1.43 -14.63
C ASN A 88 8.66 2.72 -15.41
N LEU A 89 9.89 3.25 -15.35
CA LEU A 89 10.26 4.46 -16.09
C LEU A 89 10.40 4.23 -17.60
N ASP A 90 10.66 3.00 -18.05
CA ASP A 90 10.71 2.69 -19.47
C ASP A 90 9.30 2.51 -20.05
N ASP A 91 8.36 2.02 -19.24
CA ASP A 91 6.95 1.96 -19.61
C ASP A 91 6.03 2.16 -18.40
N ARG A 92 5.62 3.40 -18.18
CA ARG A 92 4.79 3.78 -17.02
C ARG A 92 3.35 3.27 -17.07
N PHE A 93 2.93 2.64 -18.18
CA PHE A 93 1.61 2.03 -18.32
C PHE A 93 1.63 0.53 -18.03
N SER A 94 2.82 -0.05 -17.93
CA SER A 94 3.05 -1.47 -17.62
C SER A 94 3.26 -1.70 -16.13
N VAL A 95 2.79 -2.85 -15.64
CA VAL A 95 3.06 -3.39 -14.31
C VAL A 95 3.30 -4.88 -14.41
N SER A 96 3.89 -5.48 -13.36
CA SER A 96 4.06 -6.92 -13.30
C SER A 96 2.71 -7.64 -13.09
N ASN A 97 2.69 -8.95 -13.40
CA ASN A 97 1.49 -9.76 -13.26
C ASN A 97 0.98 -9.86 -11.82
N GLU A 98 1.87 -9.79 -10.83
CA GLU A 98 1.54 -9.87 -9.40
C GLU A 98 0.80 -8.62 -8.95
N VAL A 99 1.28 -7.45 -9.39
CA VAL A 99 0.61 -6.16 -9.17
C VAL A 99 -0.78 -6.20 -9.78
N GLU A 100 -0.90 -6.63 -11.04
CA GLU A 100 -2.20 -6.76 -11.70
C GLU A 100 -3.13 -7.74 -11.00
N LYS A 101 -2.65 -8.94 -10.62
CA LYS A 101 -3.44 -9.95 -9.90
C LYS A 101 -3.97 -9.41 -8.57
N SER A 102 -3.13 -8.73 -7.80
CA SER A 102 -3.57 -8.13 -6.53
C SER A 102 -4.57 -7.00 -6.73
N ALA A 103 -4.41 -6.16 -7.75
CA ALA A 103 -5.36 -5.11 -8.09
C ALA A 103 -6.71 -5.72 -8.52
N LYS A 104 -6.70 -6.76 -9.37
CA LYS A 104 -7.89 -7.50 -9.79
C LYS A 104 -8.61 -8.12 -8.60
N PHE A 105 -7.89 -8.82 -7.73
CA PHE A 105 -8.44 -9.38 -6.49
C PHE A 105 -9.15 -8.31 -5.64
N CYS A 106 -8.55 -7.13 -5.50
CA CYS A 106 -9.19 -6.02 -4.77
C CYS A 106 -10.45 -5.48 -5.47
N ILE A 107 -10.41 -5.37 -6.79
CA ILE A 107 -11.54 -4.89 -7.60
C ILE A 107 -12.70 -5.90 -7.53
N ASP A 108 -12.41 -7.20 -7.61
CA ASP A 108 -13.39 -8.28 -7.47
C ASP A 108 -13.99 -8.29 -6.06
N TYR A 109 -13.17 -8.02 -5.03
CA TYR A 109 -13.65 -7.84 -3.67
C TYR A 109 -14.63 -6.67 -3.55
N ILE A 110 -14.39 -5.54 -4.23
CA ILE A 110 -15.32 -4.39 -4.21
C ILE A 110 -16.68 -4.79 -4.78
N VAL A 111 -16.69 -5.50 -5.91
CA VAL A 111 -17.92 -6.01 -6.53
C VAL A 111 -18.66 -6.93 -5.56
N LYS A 112 -17.97 -7.94 -5.04
CA LYS A 112 -18.55 -8.96 -4.17
C LYS A 112 -19.02 -8.39 -2.83
N SER A 113 -18.31 -7.39 -2.30
CA SER A 113 -18.72 -6.67 -1.08
C SER A 113 -19.99 -5.86 -1.30
N LYS A 114 -20.14 -5.25 -2.49
CA LYS A 114 -21.37 -4.52 -2.82
C LYS A 114 -22.57 -5.46 -2.88
N GLU A 115 -22.39 -6.63 -3.47
CA GLU A 115 -23.44 -7.65 -3.61
C GLU A 115 -23.80 -8.33 -2.29
N GLN A 116 -22.79 -8.71 -1.49
CA GLN A 116 -23.00 -9.56 -0.30
C GLN A 116 -23.04 -8.80 1.03
N LEU A 117 -22.36 -7.65 1.11
CA LEU A 117 -22.24 -6.86 2.35
C LEU A 117 -22.97 -5.52 2.26
N SER A 118 -23.48 -5.14 1.08
CA SER A 118 -24.05 -3.81 0.82
C SER A 118 -23.07 -2.66 1.10
N ILE A 119 -21.76 -2.89 0.95
CA ILE A 119 -20.69 -1.91 1.13
C ILE A 119 -19.86 -1.84 -0.16
N GLN A 120 -19.49 -0.64 -0.60
CA GLN A 120 -18.60 -0.44 -1.75
C GLN A 120 -17.30 0.22 -1.29
N PRO A 121 -16.25 -0.55 -0.99
CA PRO A 121 -14.95 0.01 -0.61
C PRO A 121 -14.38 0.90 -1.72
N ASP A 122 -13.66 1.96 -1.32
CA ASP A 122 -12.82 2.72 -2.25
C ASP A 122 -11.52 1.93 -2.53
N PHE A 123 -10.95 2.08 -3.73
CA PHE A 123 -9.72 1.39 -4.13
C PHE A 123 -8.49 2.28 -3.92
N LEU A 124 -7.49 1.81 -3.17
CA LEU A 124 -6.24 2.52 -2.94
C LEU A 124 -5.06 1.75 -3.56
N MET A 125 -4.38 2.37 -4.50
CA MET A 125 -3.14 1.85 -5.07
C MET A 125 -1.94 2.47 -4.36
N GLU A 126 -1.23 1.65 -3.60
CA GLU A 126 0.04 2.04 -2.99
C GLU A 126 1.15 2.04 -4.04
N ILE A 127 1.88 3.13 -4.14
CA ILE A 127 3.00 3.26 -5.07
C ILE A 127 4.27 3.22 -4.24
N ASN A 128 5.02 2.13 -4.38
CA ASN A 128 6.37 2.08 -3.85
C ASN A 128 7.26 3.02 -4.64
N ASP A 129 8.12 3.68 -3.90
CA ASP A 129 9.04 4.62 -4.49
C ASP A 129 10.22 3.85 -5.09
N PHE A 130 10.17 3.77 -6.42
CA PHE A 130 11.20 3.39 -7.36
C PHE A 130 12.55 2.94 -6.77
N TYR A 131 12.86 1.65 -6.88
CA TYR A 131 14.26 1.23 -6.99
C TYR A 131 14.77 1.70 -8.34
N MET A 132 15.27 2.94 -8.43
CA MET A 132 15.79 3.56 -9.66
C MET A 132 17.19 3.08 -9.97
N GLU A 133 17.29 1.80 -10.29
CA GLU A 133 18.50 1.18 -10.80
C GLU A 133 18.47 1.20 -12.33
N LYS A 134 19.55 1.71 -12.92
CA LYS A 134 19.81 1.55 -14.35
C LYS A 134 19.93 0.06 -14.70
N ASN A 135 19.85 -0.25 -15.98
CA ASN A 135 20.10 -1.61 -16.51
C ASN A 135 21.46 -2.18 -16.08
N ASP A 136 22.44 -1.33 -15.78
CA ASP A 136 23.78 -1.70 -15.32
C ASP A 136 23.90 -1.86 -13.78
N GLY A 137 22.81 -1.68 -13.04
CA GLY A 137 22.76 -1.82 -11.58
C GLY A 137 23.19 -0.58 -10.77
N HIS A 138 23.50 0.54 -11.43
CA HIS A 138 23.85 1.78 -10.75
C HIS A 138 22.62 2.68 -10.45
N GLU A 139 22.72 3.50 -9.39
CA GLU A 139 21.70 4.52 -9.10
C GLU A 139 21.62 5.56 -10.25
N ILE A 140 20.40 6.01 -10.53
CA ILE A 140 20.14 7.04 -11.54
C ILE A 140 20.42 8.45 -10.99
N ASP A 141 21.28 9.21 -11.67
CA ASP A 141 21.42 10.64 -11.44
C ASP A 141 20.14 11.40 -11.83
N GLY A 142 19.74 12.40 -11.04
CA GLY A 142 18.47 13.11 -11.23
C GLY A 142 17.21 12.37 -10.76
N ALA A 143 17.34 11.32 -9.93
CA ALA A 143 16.23 10.46 -9.51
C ALA A 143 14.96 11.19 -9.00
N ASN A 144 15.11 12.33 -8.33
CA ASN A 144 13.97 13.11 -7.84
C ASN A 144 13.14 13.74 -8.97
N GLN A 145 13.74 14.05 -10.11
CA GLN A 145 13.04 14.61 -11.26
C GLN A 145 12.15 13.57 -11.92
N TYR A 146 12.67 12.39 -12.24
CA TYR A 146 11.88 11.32 -12.87
C TYR A 146 10.75 10.84 -11.95
N ARG A 147 10.98 10.79 -10.63
CA ARG A 147 9.92 10.55 -9.65
C ARG A 147 8.76 11.52 -9.81
N LYS A 148 9.04 12.83 -9.85
CA LYS A 148 8.00 13.86 -10.00
C LYS A 148 7.24 13.70 -11.32
N MET A 149 7.93 13.38 -12.40
CA MET A 149 7.31 13.14 -13.72
C MET A 149 6.39 11.91 -13.72
N ALA A 150 6.75 10.88 -12.95
CA ALA A 150 5.99 9.65 -12.85
C ALA A 150 4.78 9.74 -11.90
N THR A 151 4.84 10.56 -10.85
CA THR A 151 3.79 10.61 -9.83
C THR A 151 2.91 11.87 -9.87
N SER A 152 3.14 12.81 -10.79
CA SER A 152 2.38 14.07 -10.83
C SER A 152 1.92 14.46 -12.25
N PRO A 153 0.68 14.10 -12.66
CA PRO A 153 -0.24 13.19 -11.96
C PRO A 153 0.18 11.73 -12.16
N TYR A 154 -0.08 10.89 -11.17
CA TYR A 154 0.03 9.46 -11.36
C TYR A 154 -1.01 8.94 -12.36
N ILE A 155 -0.61 7.97 -13.18
CA ILE A 155 -1.43 7.35 -14.21
C ILE A 155 -1.68 5.91 -13.82
N ILE A 156 -2.95 5.48 -13.81
CA ILE A 156 -3.30 4.09 -13.57
C ILE A 156 -2.71 3.24 -14.71
N PRO A 157 -2.02 2.13 -14.42
CA PRO A 157 -1.56 1.21 -15.46
C PRO A 157 -2.69 0.74 -16.38
N GLU A 158 -2.41 0.61 -17.67
CA GLU A 158 -3.43 0.42 -18.71
C GLU A 158 -4.33 -0.78 -18.43
N ARG A 159 -3.74 -1.92 -18.06
CA ARG A 159 -4.47 -3.17 -17.78
C ARG A 159 -5.38 -3.06 -16.55
N ILE A 160 -4.94 -2.35 -15.51
CA ILE A 160 -5.74 -2.12 -14.30
C ILE A 160 -6.89 -1.16 -14.63
N ASN A 161 -6.60 -0.08 -15.37
CA ASN A 161 -7.61 0.89 -15.80
C ASN A 161 -8.69 0.26 -16.68
N ALA A 162 -8.29 -0.59 -17.63
CA ALA A 162 -9.21 -1.35 -18.48
C ALA A 162 -10.12 -2.25 -17.63
N TYR A 163 -9.56 -2.95 -16.64
CA TYR A 163 -10.33 -3.82 -15.75
C TYR A 163 -11.33 -3.04 -14.89
N ILE A 164 -10.94 -1.89 -14.32
CA ILE A 164 -11.87 -1.02 -13.58
C ILE A 164 -13.02 -0.55 -14.48
N ASN A 165 -12.73 -0.13 -15.71
CA ASN A 165 -13.75 0.31 -16.67
C ASN A 165 -14.72 -0.82 -17.03
N GLU A 166 -14.20 -2.02 -17.27
CA GLU A 166 -15.00 -3.22 -17.53
C GLU A 166 -15.94 -3.52 -16.36
N ILE A 167 -15.40 -3.58 -15.14
CA ILE A 167 -16.15 -3.87 -13.93
C ILE A 167 -17.22 -2.81 -13.65
N ASN A 168 -16.87 -1.52 -13.76
CA ASN A 168 -17.83 -0.42 -13.61
C ASN A 168 -19.02 -0.58 -14.57
N LYS A 169 -18.74 -0.96 -15.84
CA LYS A 169 -19.77 -1.18 -16.86
C LYS A 169 -20.60 -2.44 -16.58
N SER A 170 -19.96 -3.56 -16.30
CA SER A 170 -20.61 -4.87 -16.13
C SER A 170 -21.50 -4.92 -14.90
N TYR A 171 -21.08 -4.29 -13.80
CA TYR A 171 -21.79 -4.35 -12.51
C TYR A 171 -22.53 -3.05 -12.16
N GLY A 172 -22.51 -2.03 -13.04
CA GLY A 172 -23.15 -0.75 -12.77
C GLY A 172 -22.61 -0.07 -11.50
N ILE A 173 -21.31 -0.20 -11.25
CA ILE A 173 -20.62 0.37 -10.08
C ILE A 173 -19.72 1.52 -10.49
N ASN A 174 -19.32 2.34 -9.52
CA ASN A 174 -18.36 3.42 -9.74
C ASN A 174 -17.23 3.30 -8.72
N ILE A 175 -16.22 2.51 -9.09
CA ILE A 175 -15.00 2.35 -8.27
C ILE A 175 -14.25 3.67 -8.26
N ARG A 176 -14.17 4.29 -7.07
CA ARG A 176 -13.29 5.44 -6.84
C ARG A 176 -11.90 4.91 -6.53
N SER A 177 -10.93 5.34 -7.33
CA SER A 177 -9.54 4.92 -7.18
C SER A 177 -8.68 6.05 -6.66
N PHE A 178 -7.74 5.72 -5.79
CA PHE A 178 -6.80 6.65 -5.20
C PHE A 178 -5.37 6.10 -5.27
N TYR A 179 -4.38 6.96 -5.09
CA TYR A 179 -3.01 6.55 -4.86
C TYR A 179 -2.38 7.21 -3.65
N VAL A 180 -1.31 6.58 -3.17
CA VAL A 180 -0.41 7.13 -2.15
C VAL A 180 1.03 6.76 -2.49
N SER A 181 1.97 7.70 -2.28
CA SER A 181 3.41 7.44 -2.43
C SER A 181 4.01 6.97 -1.11
N GLU A 182 4.52 5.74 -1.07
CA GLU A 182 5.09 5.16 0.15
C GLU A 182 6.28 5.93 0.70
N LYS A 183 7.20 6.40 -0.16
CA LYS A 183 8.31 7.25 0.30
C LYS A 183 7.83 8.55 0.88
N THR A 184 6.82 9.17 0.26
CA THR A 184 6.22 10.38 0.83
C THR A 184 5.66 10.09 2.22
N MET A 185 5.06 8.92 2.43
CA MET A 185 4.61 8.45 3.73
C MET A 185 5.78 8.19 4.69
N ALA A 186 6.83 7.50 4.24
CA ALA A 186 8.00 7.16 5.04
C ALA A 186 8.76 8.42 5.51
N ASP A 187 8.99 9.37 4.61
CA ASP A 187 9.56 10.68 4.93
C ASP A 187 8.65 11.48 5.87
N ARG A 188 7.32 11.34 5.72
CA ARG A 188 6.36 11.97 6.63
C ARG A 188 6.48 11.39 8.03
N PHE A 189 6.51 10.07 8.20
CA PHE A 189 6.71 9.44 9.51
C PHE A 189 8.00 9.92 10.16
N LYS A 190 9.12 9.91 9.41
CA LYS A 190 10.41 10.45 9.87
C LYS A 190 10.32 11.90 10.34
N ARG A 191 9.56 12.76 9.65
CA ARG A 191 9.31 14.14 10.08
C ARG A 191 8.48 14.22 11.36
N HIS A 192 7.43 13.40 11.48
CA HIS A 192 6.54 13.42 12.64
C HIS A 192 7.28 13.04 13.93
N ILE A 193 8.14 12.03 13.88
CA ILE A 193 8.86 11.59 15.09
C ILE A 193 10.01 12.52 15.48
N ARG A 194 10.54 13.33 14.56
CA ARG A 194 11.81 14.07 14.71
C ARG A 194 11.93 14.85 16.03
N ASN A 195 10.84 15.44 16.49
CA ASN A 195 10.82 16.30 17.68
C ASN A 195 10.38 15.57 18.96
N THR A 196 9.96 14.31 18.84
CA THR A 196 9.46 13.50 19.96
C THR A 196 10.38 12.32 20.29
N VAL A 197 11.35 12.00 19.42
CA VAL A 197 12.23 10.83 19.58
C VAL A 197 12.82 10.72 20.98
N ASP A 198 13.44 11.78 21.47
CA ASP A 198 14.19 11.73 22.74
C ASP A 198 13.28 11.81 23.99
N LYS A 199 11.97 12.01 23.80
CA LYS A 199 10.96 12.14 24.87
C LYS A 199 9.96 10.99 24.89
N ASN A 200 9.91 10.17 23.86
CA ASN A 200 8.93 9.11 23.70
C ASN A 200 9.58 7.76 23.98
N ILE A 201 9.01 7.04 24.95
CA ILE A 201 9.54 5.77 25.47
C ILE A 201 9.61 4.66 24.43
N PHE A 202 8.85 4.76 23.34
CA PHE A 202 8.84 3.75 22.29
C PHE A 202 10.12 3.78 21.45
N PHE A 203 10.89 4.87 21.45
CA PHE A 203 12.05 5.00 20.56
C PHE A 203 13.37 4.80 21.29
N LYS A 204 14.29 4.10 20.62
CA LYS A 204 15.67 3.90 21.09
C LYS A 204 16.64 4.12 19.93
N ARG A 205 17.61 5.00 20.13
CA ARG A 205 18.74 5.16 19.19
C ARG A 205 19.74 4.04 19.42
N GLN A 206 20.16 3.40 18.35
CA GLN A 206 21.22 2.39 18.37
C GLN A 206 22.11 2.63 17.15
N GLU A 207 23.35 3.06 17.39
CA GLU A 207 24.30 3.42 16.32
C GLU A 207 23.67 4.42 15.32
N ASN A 208 23.57 4.05 14.04
CA ASN A 208 23.00 4.86 12.97
C ASN A 208 21.48 4.65 12.78
N ASP A 209 20.86 3.84 13.63
CA ASP A 209 19.50 3.40 13.50
C ASP A 209 18.61 3.98 14.61
N LEU A 210 17.33 4.16 14.27
CA LEU A 210 16.28 4.44 15.21
C LEU A 210 15.33 3.24 15.26
N LEU A 211 15.31 2.59 16.42
CA LEU A 211 14.43 1.47 16.70
C LEU A 211 13.18 1.96 17.41
N MET A 212 12.07 1.27 17.16
CA MET A 212 10.83 1.39 17.91
C MET A 212 10.56 0.06 18.60
N THR A 213 10.24 0.11 19.89
CA THR A 213 9.78 -1.04 20.66
C THR A 213 8.31 -0.85 20.99
N VAL A 214 7.46 -1.73 20.47
CA VAL A 214 6.03 -1.78 20.73
C VAL A 214 5.70 -3.20 21.18
N ASP A 215 5.05 -3.32 22.33
CA ASP A 215 4.79 -4.59 23.01
C ASP A 215 6.10 -5.40 23.18
N LYS A 216 6.16 -6.59 22.57
CA LYS A 216 7.34 -7.49 22.57
C LYS A 216 8.16 -7.41 21.28
N HIS A 217 7.85 -6.45 20.39
CA HIS A 217 8.49 -6.31 19.09
C HIS A 217 9.41 -5.10 19.07
N THR A 218 10.67 -5.30 18.69
CA THR A 218 11.62 -4.22 18.43
C THR A 218 12.00 -4.25 16.96
N PHE A 219 11.86 -3.12 16.27
CA PHE A 219 12.10 -3.03 14.83
C PHE A 219 12.63 -1.65 14.44
N ALA A 220 13.37 -1.57 13.34
CA ALA A 220 13.89 -0.31 12.84
C ALA A 220 12.79 0.49 12.11
N ILE A 221 12.68 1.78 12.46
CA ILE A 221 11.86 2.77 11.75
C ILE A 221 12.71 3.72 10.90
N ILE A 222 13.98 3.90 11.29
CA ILE A 222 15.02 4.53 10.47
C ILE A 222 16.24 3.63 10.53
N GLN A 223 16.79 3.29 9.37
CA GLN A 223 18.02 2.52 9.25
C GLN A 223 19.01 3.28 8.36
N ASN A 224 20.25 3.49 8.84
CA ASN A 224 21.26 4.28 8.12
C ASN A 224 20.72 5.64 7.63
N ASN A 225 20.01 6.36 8.50
CA ASN A 225 19.33 7.63 8.19
C ASN A 225 18.25 7.58 7.09
N LYS A 226 17.85 6.40 6.60
CA LYS A 226 16.74 6.20 5.65
C LYS A 226 15.51 5.63 6.37
N PRO A 227 14.28 6.13 6.14
CA PRO A 227 13.09 5.55 6.76
C PRO A 227 12.85 4.13 6.21
N THR A 228 12.35 3.22 7.05
CA THR A 228 12.07 1.82 6.66
C THR A 228 10.66 1.65 6.08
N CYS A 229 10.37 0.49 5.50
CA CYS A 229 9.01 0.16 5.05
C CYS A 229 8.00 0.17 6.20
N ALA A 230 8.40 -0.17 7.43
CA ALA A 230 7.52 -0.05 8.60
C ALA A 230 7.11 1.41 8.85
N ALA A 231 8.04 2.36 8.71
CA ALA A 231 7.72 3.79 8.80
C ALA A 231 6.78 4.27 7.68
N GLY A 232 6.98 3.76 6.45
CA GLY A 232 6.08 4.00 5.32
C GLY A 232 4.65 3.53 5.61
N ASN A 233 4.49 2.25 5.94
CA ASN A 233 3.21 1.65 6.31
C ASN A 233 2.53 2.39 7.46
N ALA A 234 3.29 2.78 8.50
CA ALA A 234 2.73 3.50 9.64
C ALA A 234 2.09 4.83 9.25
N ALA A 235 2.75 5.61 8.39
CA ALA A 235 2.18 6.85 7.88
C ALA A 235 1.04 6.61 6.88
N THR A 236 1.06 5.51 6.11
CA THR A 236 -0.06 5.09 5.25
C THR A 236 -1.32 4.80 6.06
N PHE A 237 -1.25 3.98 7.11
CA PHE A 237 -2.39 3.70 8.00
C PHE A 237 -2.97 4.99 8.60
N ARG A 238 -2.10 5.92 9.02
CA ARG A 238 -2.51 7.23 9.52
C ARG A 238 -3.20 8.09 8.45
N ALA A 239 -2.75 8.05 7.19
CA ALA A 239 -3.38 8.75 6.08
C ALA A 239 -4.73 8.13 5.67
N ILE A 240 -4.86 6.81 5.78
CA ILE A 240 -6.12 6.10 5.59
C ILE A 240 -7.12 6.52 6.67
N ARG A 241 -6.72 6.51 7.95
CA ARG A 241 -7.62 6.86 9.05
C ARG A 241 -7.98 8.34 9.09
N TYR A 242 -7.00 9.21 8.84
CA TYR A 242 -7.14 10.64 9.08
C TYR A 242 -6.82 11.49 7.85
N ARG A 243 -7.70 12.44 7.56
CA ARG A 243 -7.47 13.55 6.64
C ARG A 243 -7.03 14.78 7.43
N VAL A 244 -5.82 15.26 7.18
CA VAL A 244 -5.27 16.42 7.90
C VAL A 244 -5.24 17.66 7.00
N SER A 245 -5.80 18.74 7.52
CA SER A 245 -5.81 20.08 6.92
C SER A 245 -5.18 21.08 7.90
N ALA A 246 -4.90 22.30 7.43
CA ALA A 246 -4.04 23.31 8.06
C ALA A 246 -4.02 23.37 9.60
N ASN A 247 -5.14 23.11 10.30
CA ASN A 247 -5.17 22.94 11.76
C ASN A 247 -6.25 21.93 12.26
N LYS A 248 -6.72 21.02 11.40
CA LYS A 248 -7.80 20.08 11.76
C LYS A 248 -7.52 18.67 11.25
N ILE A 249 -7.81 17.69 12.10
CA ILE A 249 -7.80 16.26 11.78
C ILE A 249 -9.25 15.81 11.65
N PHE A 250 -9.58 15.17 10.53
CA PHE A 250 -10.90 14.61 10.27
C PHE A 250 -10.78 13.11 10.01
N ASP A 251 -11.80 12.36 10.41
CA ASP A 251 -11.94 10.95 10.06
C ASP A 251 -12.09 10.79 8.54
N ASN A 252 -11.23 9.97 7.94
CA ASN A 252 -11.22 9.66 6.51
C ASN A 252 -11.90 8.32 6.25
N TYR A 253 -11.18 7.21 6.36
CA TYR A 253 -11.74 5.86 6.40
C TYR A 253 -11.83 5.37 7.85
N THR A 254 -12.76 4.45 8.09
CA THR A 254 -12.99 3.84 9.41
C THR A 254 -12.59 2.37 9.43
N SER A 255 -12.35 1.75 8.27
CA SER A 255 -11.77 0.41 8.15
C SER A 255 -10.91 0.26 6.90
N HIS A 256 -10.04 -0.73 6.92
CA HIS A 256 -9.08 -1.00 5.86
C HIS A 256 -9.00 -2.49 5.53
N ILE A 257 -8.76 -2.79 4.26
CA ILE A 257 -8.30 -4.12 3.82
C ILE A 257 -7.02 -3.89 3.05
N GLY A 258 -5.89 -4.33 3.56
CA GLY A 258 -4.61 -4.19 2.87
C GLY A 258 -4.21 -5.50 2.23
N VAL A 259 -4.09 -5.53 0.91
CA VAL A 259 -3.69 -6.70 0.12
C VAL A 259 -2.26 -6.50 -0.35
N PHE A 260 -1.34 -7.28 0.22
CA PHE A 260 0.10 -7.09 0.10
C PHE A 260 0.77 -8.26 -0.64
N PRO A 261 0.86 -8.22 -1.97
CA PRO A 261 1.49 -9.31 -2.74
C PRO A 261 3.01 -9.33 -2.63
N LEU A 262 3.62 -8.15 -2.44
CA LEU A 262 5.07 -7.95 -2.58
C LEU A 262 5.72 -7.34 -1.32
N CYS A 263 4.92 -6.92 -0.33
CA CYS A 263 5.45 -6.33 0.90
C CYS A 263 5.85 -7.41 1.90
N SER A 264 6.94 -7.17 2.61
CA SER A 264 7.33 -8.00 3.75
C SER A 264 6.22 -7.95 4.81
N ARG A 265 5.72 -9.13 5.19
CA ARG A 265 4.72 -9.30 6.24
C ARG A 265 5.13 -8.56 7.51
N ILE A 266 6.36 -8.80 7.98
CA ILE A 266 6.88 -8.19 9.22
C ILE A 266 6.83 -6.66 9.14
N ASN A 267 7.21 -6.07 8.01
CA ASN A 267 7.19 -4.62 7.85
C ASN A 267 5.78 -4.03 7.89
N VAL A 268 4.80 -4.69 7.27
CA VAL A 268 3.40 -4.22 7.31
C VAL A 268 2.84 -4.33 8.73
N LEU A 269 3.01 -5.48 9.39
CA LEU A 269 2.51 -5.67 10.76
C LEU A 269 3.18 -4.70 11.75
N ASN A 270 4.49 -4.46 11.61
CA ASN A 270 5.21 -3.48 12.43
C ASN A 270 4.82 -2.05 12.08
N GLY A 271 4.48 -1.76 10.83
CA GLY A 271 3.93 -0.47 10.43
C GLY A 271 2.60 -0.18 11.11
N TYR A 272 1.70 -1.18 11.21
CA TYR A 272 0.47 -1.04 11.97
C TYR A 272 0.75 -0.77 13.45
N ARG A 273 1.62 -1.57 14.09
CA ARG A 273 2.05 -1.36 15.50
C ARG A 273 2.62 0.02 15.74
N ALA A 274 3.49 0.48 14.83
CA ALA A 274 4.06 1.81 14.92
C ALA A 274 2.98 2.89 14.79
N ALA A 275 2.01 2.72 13.90
CA ALA A 275 0.93 3.69 13.73
C ALA A 275 0.01 3.74 14.95
N SER A 276 -0.40 2.59 15.48
CA SER A 276 -1.29 2.49 16.64
C SER A 276 -0.69 3.11 17.89
N SER A 277 0.60 2.86 18.15
CA SER A 277 1.29 3.41 19.32
C SER A 277 1.74 4.86 19.16
N PHE A 278 2.18 5.28 17.96
CA PHE A 278 2.72 6.63 17.77
C PHE A 278 1.66 7.71 17.53
N TYR A 279 0.55 7.38 16.88
CA TYR A 279 -0.50 8.35 16.54
C TYR A 279 -1.68 8.31 17.51
N ASP A 280 -1.40 8.18 18.82
CA ASP A 280 -2.37 8.28 19.92
C ASP A 280 -3.60 7.37 19.75
N ASN A 281 -3.38 6.04 19.69
CA ASN A 281 -4.41 5.02 19.51
C ASN A 281 -5.15 5.16 18.17
N LEU A 282 -4.41 5.05 17.06
CA LEU A 282 -5.01 4.90 15.73
C LEU A 282 -6.00 3.72 15.73
N THR A 283 -7.30 4.01 15.81
CA THR A 283 -8.36 3.01 15.68
C THR A 283 -8.71 2.84 14.20
N LEU A 284 -8.02 1.92 13.52
CA LEU A 284 -8.32 1.53 12.14
C LEU A 284 -8.38 0.00 12.05
N PRO A 285 -9.56 -0.61 12.30
CA PRO A 285 -9.78 -2.03 12.05
C PRO A 285 -9.37 -2.40 10.62
N SER A 286 -8.39 -3.31 10.51
CA SER A 286 -7.73 -3.66 9.26
C SER A 286 -7.63 -5.17 9.07
N LEU A 287 -8.04 -5.67 7.90
CA LEU A 287 -7.68 -7.00 7.43
C LEU A 287 -6.44 -6.89 6.56
N LEU A 288 -5.31 -7.42 7.04
CA LEU A 288 -4.04 -7.40 6.34
C LEU A 288 -3.83 -8.76 5.69
N VAL A 289 -4.05 -8.80 4.38
CA VAL A 289 -4.02 -9.98 3.53
C VAL A 289 -2.66 -10.07 2.87
N PHE A 290 -2.03 -11.23 3.02
CA PHE A 290 -0.77 -11.56 2.37
C PHE A 290 -1.02 -12.80 1.53
N PHE A 291 -0.83 -12.68 0.23
CA PHE A 291 -0.75 -13.82 -0.68
C PHE A 291 0.35 -13.53 -1.69
N GLY A 292 1.06 -14.55 -2.13
CA GLY A 292 2.25 -14.39 -2.94
C GLY A 292 3.54 -14.50 -2.13
N LYS A 293 4.62 -14.71 -2.88
CA LYS A 293 5.98 -14.91 -2.39
C LYS A 293 6.64 -13.53 -2.24
N SER A 294 6.40 -12.84 -1.13
CA SER A 294 6.88 -11.46 -1.01
C SER A 294 8.39 -11.37 -0.76
N CYS A 295 8.93 -10.23 -1.19
CA CYS A 295 10.31 -9.82 -1.00
C CYS A 295 10.74 -9.91 0.47
N PHE A 296 11.71 -10.79 0.73
CA PHE A 296 12.46 -11.01 1.98
C PHE A 296 11.84 -11.98 3.00
N GLU A 297 12.61 -13.05 3.27
CA GLU A 297 12.88 -13.50 4.65
C GLU A 297 13.57 -12.39 5.44
#